data_AF-A0A1G6PW22-F1
#
_entry.id   AF-A0A1G6PW22-F1
#
_cell.length_a   1.000
_cell.length_b   1.000
_cell.length_c   1.000
_cell.angle_alpha   90.00
_cell.angle_beta   90.00
_cell.angle_gamma   90.00
#
_symmetry.space_group_name_H-M   'P 1'
#
loop_
_entity.id
_entity.type
_entity.pdbx_description
1 polymer ?
#
loop_
_entity_poly.entity_id
_entity_poly.type
_entity_poly.pdbx_seq_one_letter_code
_entity_poly.pdbx_strand_id
1 'polypeptide(L)' 'MELIIDFDKINDSAKKKFLLETLRFLGVPFKTDGNPQTLEEYNNELEEGDTEIEKGKYTTMEGLLKEMERW' A
#
# COMPACT_ATOMS: atom_id res chain seq x y z
N MET A 1 -5.80 -13.53 -22.88
CA MET A 1 -5.79 -12.07 -22.74
C MET A 1 -5.79 -11.80 -21.24
N GLU A 2 -4.76 -11.15 -20.71
CA GLU A 2 -4.60 -10.90 -19.27
C GLU A 2 -5.01 -9.45 -18.97
N LEU A 3 -5.88 -9.25 -17.98
CA LEU A 3 -6.36 -7.91 -17.62
C LEU A 3 -5.39 -7.26 -16.63
N ILE A 4 -4.99 -6.01 -16.88
CA ILE A 4 -4.26 -5.19 -15.91
C ILE A 4 -5.26 -4.22 -15.27
N ILE A 5 -5.39 -4.28 -13.95
CA ILE A 5 -6.39 -3.53 -13.18
C ILE A 5 -5.67 -2.67 -12.15
N ASP A 6 -5.89 -1.36 -12.25
CA ASP A 6 -5.52 -0.40 -11.22
C ASP A 6 -6.66 -0.35 -10.19
N PHE A 7 -6.50 -1.07 -9.08
CA PHE A 7 -7.48 -1.07 -8.00
C PHE A 7 -7.50 0.26 -7.24
N ASP A 8 -6.46 1.09 -7.31
CA ASP A 8 -6.41 2.35 -6.57
C ASP A 8 -7.33 3.41 -7.17
N LYS A 9 -7.68 3.28 -8.45
CA LYS A 9 -8.74 4.09 -9.08
C LYS A 9 -10.16 3.73 -8.67
N ILE A 10 -10.37 2.65 -7.91
CA ILE A 10 -11.70 2.21 -7.49
C ILE A 10 -11.92 2.58 -6.01
N ASN A 11 -12.31 3.82 -5.71
CA ASN A 11 -12.41 4.30 -4.32
C ASN A 11 -13.50 3.62 -3.45
N ASP A 12 -14.34 2.77 -4.05
CA ASP A 12 -15.44 2.08 -3.39
C ASP A 12 -15.05 0.62 -3.08
N SER A 13 -14.97 0.29 -1.79
CA SER A 13 -14.55 -1.03 -1.30
C SER A 13 -15.52 -2.15 -1.71
N ALA A 14 -16.82 -1.87 -1.80
CA ALA A 14 -17.81 -2.85 -2.25
C ALA A 14 -17.64 -3.14 -3.75
N LYS A 15 -17.36 -2.11 -4.57
CA LYS A 15 -17.05 -2.30 -5.99
C LYS A 15 -15.76 -3.06 -6.24
N LYS A 16 -14.70 -2.77 -5.46
CA LYS A 16 -13.44 -3.56 -5.52
C LYS A 16 -13.71 -5.04 -5.24
N LYS A 17 -14.46 -5.33 -4.17
CA LYS A 17 -14.80 -6.70 -3.77
C LYS A 17 -15.63 -7.42 -4.83
N PHE A 18 -16.68 -6.77 -5.33
CA PHE A 18 -17.54 -7.33 -6.38
C PHE A 18 -16.75 -7.67 -7.66
N LEU A 19 -15.85 -6.77 -8.09
CA LEU A 19 -15.00 -6.99 -9.27
C LEU A 19 -14.08 -8.21 -9.06
N LEU A 20 -13.41 -8.29 -7.91
CA LEU A 20 -12.51 -9.41 -7.58
C LEU A 20 -13.24 -10.75 -7.55
N GLU A 21 -14.41 -10.80 -6.91
CA GLU A 21 -15.23 -12.01 -6.84
C GLU A 21 -15.73 -12.44 -8.22
N THR A 22 -16.13 -11.48 -9.06
CA THR A 22 -16.60 -11.74 -10.42
C THR A 22 -15.48 -12.27 -11.32
N LEU A 23 -14.29 -11.65 -11.28
CA LEU A 23 -13.13 -12.11 -12.06
C LEU A 23 -12.71 -13.52 -11.66
N ARG A 24 -12.72 -13.82 -10.36
CA ARG A 24 -12.44 -15.15 -9.84
C ARG A 24 -13.48 -16.18 -10.28
N PHE A 25 -14.77 -15.83 -10.22
CA PHE A 25 -15.86 -16.69 -10.67
C PHE A 25 -15.78 -17.01 -12.17
N LEU A 26 -15.44 -16.01 -12.99
CA LEU A 26 -15.30 -16.16 -14.44
C LEU A 26 -13.97 -16.80 -14.85
N GLY A 27 -13.05 -17.07 -13.91
CA GLY A 27 -11.72 -17.61 -14.22
C GLY A 27 -10.87 -16.68 -15.09
N VAL A 28 -11.11 -15.37 -15.03
CA VAL A 28 -10.38 -14.40 -15.84
C VAL A 28 -9.07 -14.05 -15.12
N PRO A 29 -7.91 -14.36 -15.71
CA PRO A 29 -6.62 -13.97 -15.12
C PRO A 29 -6.46 -12.44 -15.17
N PHE A 30 -6.07 -11.86 -14.03
CA PHE A 30 -5.80 -10.44 -13.91
C PHE A 30 -4.54 -10.19 -13.07
N LYS A 31 -3.91 -9.03 -13.31
CA LYS A 31 -2.80 -8.48 -12.54
C LYS A 31 -3.17 -7.12 -11.99
N THR A 32 -2.62 -6.79 -10.83
CA THR A 32 -2.67 -5.45 -10.26
C THR A 32 -1.50 -4.63 -10.77
N ASP A 33 -1.72 -3.35 -11.07
CA ASP A 33 -0.67 -2.40 -11.48
C ASP A 33 0.22 -1.93 -10.29
N GLY A 34 0.41 -2.79 -9.30
CA GLY A 34 1.12 -2.47 -8.07
C GLY A 34 1.92 -3.65 -7.58
N ASN A 35 2.90 -3.35 -6.72
CA ASN A 35 3.64 -4.36 -5.95
C ASN A 35 2.89 -4.54 -4.63
N PRO A 36 1.96 -5.51 -4.51
CA PRO A 36 1.28 -5.74 -3.25
C PRO A 36 2.31 -6.17 -2.21
N GLN A 37 2.28 -5.50 -1.07
CA GLN A 37 3.06 -5.88 0.09
C GLN A 37 2.53 -7.21 0.66
N THR A 38 3.44 -8.11 0.99
CA THR A 38 3.14 -9.32 1.74
C THR A 38 2.86 -8.99 3.21
N LEU A 39 2.17 -9.89 3.91
CA LEU A 39 1.94 -9.72 5.35
C LEU A 39 3.26 -9.68 6.14
N GLU A 40 4.27 -10.42 5.69
CA GLU A 40 5.61 -10.43 6.29
C GLU A 40 6.32 -9.08 6.11
N GLU A 41 6.33 -8.54 4.90
CA GLU A 41 6.89 -7.20 4.63
C GLU A 41 6.21 -6.12 5.47
N TYR A 42 4.88 -6.16 5.58
CA TYR A 42 4.13 -5.23 6.41
C TYR A 42 4.52 -5.32 7.89
N ASN A 43 4.62 -6.53 8.43
CA ASN A 43 4.99 -6.72 9.83
C ASN A 43 6.44 -6.31 10.10
N ASN A 44 7.36 -6.59 9.17
CA ASN A 44 8.75 -6.17 9.29
C ASN A 44 8.87 -4.64 9.30
N GLU A 45 8.15 -3.94 8.42
CA GLU A 45 8.13 -2.47 8.40
C GLU A 45 7.58 -1.87 9.71
N LEU A 46 6.59 -2.52 10.33
CA LEU A 46 6.09 -2.09 11.65
C LEU A 46 7.15 -2.27 12.74
N GLU A 47 7.83 -3.43 12.79
CA GLU A 47 8.87 -3.70 13.79
C GLU A 47 10.08 -2.76 13.63
N GLU A 48 10.46 -2.47 12.38
CA GLU A 48 11.48 -1.47 12.07
C GLU A 48 11.05 -0.07 12.52
N GLY A 49 9.81 0.31 12.23
CA GLY A 49 9.25 1.61 12.66
C GLY A 49 9.26 1.79 14.17
N ASP A 50 8.78 0.78 14.91
CA ASP A 50 8.79 0.78 16.38
C ASP A 50 10.22 0.88 16.92
N THR A 51 11.16 0.13 16.33
CA THR A 51 12.57 0.15 16.70
C THR A 51 13.21 1.54 16.50
N GLU A 52 12.89 2.24 15.41
CA GLU A 52 13.42 3.58 15.14
C GLU A 52 12.82 4.60 16.12
N ILE A 53 11.54 4.46 16.49
CA ILE A 53 10.91 5.30 17.53
C ILE A 53 11.61 5.09 18.88
N GLU A 54 11.85 3.84 19.29
CA GLU A 54 12.56 3.53 20.54
C GLU A 54 13.98 4.10 20.57
N LYS A 55 14.66 4.12 19.42
CA LYS A 55 16.00 4.71 19.26
C LYS A 55 15.98 6.24 19.19
N GLY A 56 14.81 6.88 19.26
CA GLY A 56 14.66 8.34 19.14
C GLY A 56 14.91 8.85 17.72
N LYS A 57 14.87 7.97 16.71
CA LYS A 57 15.14 8.29 15.30
C LYS A 57 13.84 8.61 14.57
N TYR A 58 13.19 9.70 14.99
CA TYR A 58 12.02 10.25 14.34
C TYR A 58 12.22 11.74 14.12
N THR A 59 11.59 12.28 13.07
CA THR A 59 11.51 13.73 12.89
C THR A 59 10.18 14.24 13.42
N THR A 60 10.17 15.47 13.94
CA THR A 60 8.91 16.13 14.30
C THR A 60 8.28 16.73 13.05
N MET A 61 6.97 17.00 13.09
CA MET A 61 6.30 17.72 12.00
C MET A 61 6.98 19.06 11.70
N GLU A 62 7.40 19.80 12.73
CA GLU A 62 8.14 21.06 12.57
C GLU A 62 9.51 20.84 11.90
N GLY A 63 10.22 19.77 12.29
CA GLY A 63 11.49 19.38 11.68
C GLY A 63 11.34 19.05 10.20
N LEU A 64 10.31 18.26 9.86
CA LEU A 64 9.97 17.90 8.50
C LEU A 64 9.64 19.12 7.64
N LEU A 65 8.77 20.02 8.14
CA LEU A 65 8.42 21.25 7.42
C LEU A 65 9.65 22.11 7.10
N LYS A 66 10.58 22.22 8.04
CA LYS A 66 11.83 22.97 7.87
C LYS A 66 12.80 22.30 6.89
N GLU A 67 12.81 20.97 6.79
CA GLU A 67 13.59 20.25 5.78
C GLU A 67 12.99 20.40 4.38
N MET A 68 11.65 20.37 4.27
CA MET A 68 10.94 20.58 3.00
C MET A 68 11.22 21.96 2.40
N GLU A 69 11.43 22.99 3.21
CA GLU A 69 11.84 24.32 2.73
C GLU A 69 13.23 24.33 2.04
N ARG A 70 14.04 23.28 2.23
CA ARG A 70 15.40 23.15 1.67
C ARG A 70 15.47 22.26 0.42
N TRP A 71 14.37 21.62 0.03
CA TRP A 71 14.26 20.80 -1.18
C TRP A 71 13.74 21.64 -2.34
#